data_AF-A0A7M3X945-F1
#
_entry.id   AF-A0A7M3X945-F1
#
_cell.length_a   1.000
_cell.length_b   1.000
_cell.length_c   1.000
_cell.angle_alpha   90.00
_cell.angle_beta   90.00
_cell.angle_gamma   90.00
#
_symmetry.space_group_name_H-M   'P 1'
#
loop_
_entity.id
_entity.type
_entity.pdbx_description
1 polymer ?
#
loop_
_entity_poly.entity_id
_entity_poly.type
_entity_poly.pdbx_seq_one_letter_code
_entity_poly.pdbx_strand_id
1 'polypeptide(L)'
;KAYEFAVVIPAQLAADDDALGKAAESLKEAHRQLKQTDGLDTKAMIERLEDAETALESGNAGQAIGLADGVVRSIHNEREAMDTVQRALRQRKKLVAQYESRDDRKEWDGRMAAIEKAADQRQWTEAAELLSAMNQSLDKEGKASEEALELYDFVMDEWRILRNQCEAAHISVEDDDRRAVEEAIALAEESLGVGRVEDCLEHLGVADAGMERLRRRI
;
A
#
# COMPACT_ATOMS: atom_id res chain seq x y z
N LYS A 1 50.12 -23.79 -30.73
CA LYS A 1 49.85 -22.42 -30.26
C LYS A 1 49.22 -21.53 -31.34
N ALA A 2 49.87 -21.09 -32.43
CA ALA A 2 49.18 -20.24 -33.45
C ALA A 2 48.05 -20.94 -34.22
N TYR A 3 48.19 -22.25 -34.50
CA TYR A 3 47.18 -23.06 -35.20
C TYR A 3 45.91 -23.29 -34.36
N GLU A 4 46.03 -23.38 -33.04
CA GLU A 4 44.88 -23.54 -32.13
C GLU A 4 44.04 -22.26 -32.09
N PHE A 5 44.65 -21.08 -32.14
CA PHE A 5 43.90 -19.82 -32.28
C PHE A 5 43.21 -19.71 -33.64
N ALA A 6 43.86 -20.14 -34.74
CA ALA A 6 43.28 -20.06 -36.08
C ALA A 6 42.05 -20.96 -36.28
N VAL A 7 41.94 -22.09 -35.56
CA VAL A 7 40.78 -22.99 -35.62
C VAL A 7 39.61 -22.48 -34.76
N VAL A 8 39.89 -21.72 -33.70
CA VAL A 8 38.87 -21.24 -32.75
C VAL A 8 38.23 -19.91 -33.21
N ILE A 9 38.95 -19.08 -33.97
CA ILE A 9 38.46 -17.79 -34.49
C ILE A 9 37.17 -17.94 -35.33
N PRO A 10 37.05 -18.88 -36.29
CA PRO A 10 35.81 -19.08 -37.05
C PRO A 10 34.62 -19.50 -36.19
N ALA A 11 34.85 -20.32 -35.15
CA ALA A 11 33.80 -20.75 -34.23
C ALA A 11 33.35 -19.60 -33.31
N GLN A 12 34.27 -18.73 -32.90
CA GLN A 12 33.97 -17.51 -32.14
C GLN A 12 33.17 -16.51 -32.98
N LEU A 13 33.59 -16.24 -34.22
CA LEU A 13 32.85 -15.40 -35.16
C LEU A 13 31.43 -15.91 -35.42
N ALA A 14 31.25 -17.22 -35.63
CA ALA A 14 29.93 -17.80 -35.81
C ALA A 14 29.04 -17.71 -34.55
N ALA A 15 29.63 -17.81 -33.35
CA ALA A 15 28.92 -17.65 -32.09
C ALA A 15 28.54 -16.18 -31.83
N ASP A 16 29.41 -15.24 -32.20
CA ASP A 16 29.16 -13.80 -32.11
C ASP A 16 28.05 -13.37 -33.08
N ASP A 17 28.05 -13.90 -34.31
CA ASP A 17 26.97 -13.68 -35.29
C ASP A 17 25.62 -14.25 -34.79
N ASP A 18 25.61 -15.44 -34.18
CA ASP A 18 24.40 -16.02 -33.56
C ASP A 18 23.89 -15.17 -32.37
N ALA A 19 24.81 -14.62 -31.58
CA ALA A 19 24.46 -13.74 -30.47
C ALA A 19 23.86 -12.41 -30.95
N LEU A 20 24.42 -11.79 -31.99
CA LEU A 20 23.88 -10.57 -32.61
C LEU A 20 22.51 -10.83 -33.25
N GLY A 21 22.33 -11.99 -33.89
CA GLY A 21 21.03 -12.41 -34.41
C GLY A 21 19.95 -12.52 -33.33
N LYS A 22 20.27 -13.11 -32.18
CA LYS A 22 19.35 -13.16 -31.02
C LYS A 22 19.04 -11.78 -30.46
N ALA A 23 20.05 -10.92 -30.35
CA ALA A 23 19.88 -9.55 -29.88
C ALA A 23 18.95 -8.72 -30.79
N ALA A 24 19.07 -8.88 -32.11
CA ALA A 24 18.16 -8.25 -33.08
C ALA A 24 16.70 -8.73 -32.92
N GLU A 25 16.47 -10.03 -32.66
CA GLU A 25 15.12 -10.55 -32.45
C GLU A 25 14.52 -10.05 -31.12
N SER A 26 15.30 -9.98 -30.03
CA SER A 26 14.87 -9.36 -28.77
C SER A 26 14.45 -7.89 -28.96
N LEU A 27 15.25 -7.10 -29.69
CA LEU A 27 14.93 -5.71 -30.01
C LEU A 27 13.64 -5.57 -30.81
N LYS A 28 13.45 -6.44 -31.81
CA LYS A 28 12.25 -6.46 -32.66
C LYS A 28 10.99 -6.80 -31.86
N GLU A 29 11.06 -7.76 -30.96
CA GLU A 29 9.94 -8.09 -30.07
C GLU A 29 9.64 -6.93 -29.11
N ALA A 30 10.66 -6.33 -28.51
CA ALA A 30 10.48 -5.18 -27.62
C ALA A 30 9.84 -3.98 -28.36
N HIS A 31 10.27 -3.70 -29.59
CA HIS A 31 9.64 -2.71 -30.47
C HIS A 31 8.18 -3.02 -30.78
N ARG A 32 7.88 -4.29 -31.09
CA ARG A 32 6.52 -4.74 -31.38
C ARG A 32 5.60 -4.56 -30.18
N GLN A 33 6.07 -4.87 -28.98
CA GLN A 33 5.30 -4.70 -27.75
C GLN A 33 5.13 -3.22 -27.42
N LEU A 34 6.18 -2.40 -27.57
CA LEU A 34 6.13 -0.96 -27.33
C LEU A 34 5.05 -0.29 -28.20
N LYS A 35 4.92 -0.69 -29.47
CA LYS A 35 3.85 -0.18 -30.36
C LYS A 35 2.42 -0.49 -29.90
N GLN A 36 2.25 -1.42 -28.97
CA GLN A 36 0.94 -1.86 -28.46
C GLN A 36 0.64 -1.33 -27.06
N THR A 37 1.41 -0.37 -26.54
CA THR A 37 1.35 0.14 -25.16
C THR A 37 0.34 1.28 -24.96
N ASP A 38 -0.80 1.25 -25.64
CA ASP A 38 -1.84 2.27 -25.48
C ASP A 38 -2.18 2.49 -24.00
N GLY A 39 -2.09 3.75 -23.56
CA GLY A 39 -2.37 4.13 -22.17
C GLY A 39 -1.20 4.06 -21.20
N LEU A 40 0.02 3.71 -21.63
CA LEU A 40 1.24 3.80 -20.81
C LEU A 40 2.02 5.10 -21.09
N ASP A 41 2.85 5.53 -20.13
CA ASP A 41 3.99 6.43 -20.42
C ASP A 41 5.18 5.60 -20.92
N THR A 42 5.55 5.85 -22.17
CA THR A 42 6.58 5.06 -22.89
C THR A 42 7.92 5.76 -22.99
N LYS A 43 8.06 6.99 -22.48
CA LYS A 43 9.25 7.82 -22.74
C LYS A 43 10.55 7.13 -22.32
N ALA A 44 10.63 6.65 -21.08
CA ALA A 44 11.82 5.95 -20.57
C ALA A 44 12.06 4.58 -21.25
N MET A 45 11.00 3.96 -21.78
CA MET A 45 11.10 2.68 -22.50
C MET A 45 11.67 2.89 -23.90
N ILE A 46 11.33 4.00 -24.55
CA ILE A 46 11.89 4.41 -25.85
C ILE A 46 13.39 4.68 -25.69
N GLU A 47 13.79 5.50 -24.71
CA GLU A 47 15.21 5.82 -24.46
C GLU A 47 16.04 4.54 -24.23
N ARG A 48 15.53 3.58 -23.44
CA ARG A 48 16.23 2.29 -23.25
C ARG A 48 16.29 1.42 -24.50
N LEU A 49 15.33 1.52 -25.41
CA LEU A 49 15.40 0.81 -26.68
C LEU A 49 16.45 1.42 -27.60
N GLU A 50 16.58 2.75 -27.63
CA GLU A 50 17.65 3.43 -28.37
C GLU A 50 19.04 3.03 -27.85
N ASP A 51 19.21 2.92 -26.53
CA ASP A 51 20.43 2.39 -25.92
C ASP A 51 20.70 0.93 -26.32
N ALA A 52 19.65 0.12 -26.41
CA ALA A 52 19.75 -1.28 -26.82
C ALA A 52 20.15 -1.42 -28.31
N GLU A 53 19.63 -0.55 -29.18
CA GLU A 53 20.03 -0.46 -30.59
C GLU A 53 21.50 -0.06 -30.73
N THR A 54 21.92 0.97 -29.99
CA THR A 54 23.32 1.42 -29.96
C THR A 54 24.27 0.29 -29.50
N ALA A 55 23.85 -0.50 -28.50
CA ALA A 55 24.61 -1.65 -28.03
C ALA A 55 24.72 -2.75 -29.10
N LEU A 56 23.64 -3.00 -29.87
CA LEU A 56 23.66 -3.96 -30.98
C LEU A 56 24.60 -3.49 -32.09
N GLU A 57 24.53 -2.22 -32.49
CA GLU A 57 25.39 -1.62 -33.52
C GLU A 57 26.88 -1.67 -33.12
N SER A 58 27.16 -1.56 -31.82
CA SER A 58 28.50 -1.66 -31.25
C SER A 58 29.01 -3.10 -31.11
N GLY A 59 28.22 -4.10 -31.52
CA GLY A 59 28.57 -5.51 -31.41
C GLY A 59 28.36 -6.11 -30.01
N ASN A 60 27.75 -5.37 -29.07
CA ASN A 60 27.53 -5.82 -27.70
C ASN A 60 26.16 -6.52 -27.57
N ALA A 61 26.08 -7.74 -28.11
CA ALA A 61 24.86 -8.54 -28.12
C ALA A 61 24.25 -8.76 -26.72
N GLY A 62 25.08 -9.02 -25.70
CA GLY A 62 24.60 -9.28 -24.34
C GLY A 62 23.92 -8.07 -23.70
N GLN A 63 24.48 -6.87 -23.90
CA GLN A 63 23.88 -5.63 -23.41
C GLN A 63 22.58 -5.30 -24.16
N ALA A 64 22.56 -5.45 -25.48
CA ALA A 64 21.37 -5.22 -26.30
C ALA A 64 20.20 -6.11 -25.86
N ILE A 65 20.44 -7.42 -25.65
CA ILE A 65 19.43 -8.36 -25.15
C ILE A 65 18.92 -7.91 -23.77
N GLY A 66 19.84 -7.63 -22.83
CA GLY A 66 19.46 -7.26 -21.47
C GLY A 66 18.58 -6.02 -21.38
N LEU A 67 18.89 -5.00 -22.20
CA LEU A 67 18.12 -3.75 -22.28
C LEU A 67 16.76 -3.98 -22.95
N ALA A 68 16.71 -4.67 -24.10
CA ALA A 68 15.47 -4.98 -24.81
C ALA A 68 14.51 -5.83 -23.96
N ASP A 69 15.01 -6.89 -23.32
CA ASP A 69 14.23 -7.72 -22.41
C ASP A 69 13.77 -6.93 -21.17
N GLY A 70 14.59 -5.98 -20.72
CA GLY A 70 14.24 -5.05 -19.64
C GLY A 70 13.07 -4.15 -19.98
N VAL A 71 12.99 -3.68 -21.23
CA VAL A 71 11.85 -2.91 -21.74
C VAL A 71 10.59 -3.76 -21.79
N VAL A 72 10.67 -4.99 -22.33
CA VAL A 72 9.55 -5.95 -22.33
C VAL A 72 9.01 -6.20 -20.91
N ARG A 73 9.91 -6.45 -19.94
CA ARG A 73 9.52 -6.59 -18.53
C ARG A 73 8.86 -5.34 -17.98
N SER A 74 9.38 -4.15 -18.30
CA SER A 74 8.80 -2.88 -17.85
C SER A 74 7.38 -2.69 -18.41
N ILE A 75 7.16 -3.00 -19.69
CA ILE A 75 5.83 -2.95 -20.32
C ILE A 75 4.86 -3.89 -19.63
N HIS A 76 5.29 -5.11 -19.32
CA HIS A 76 4.43 -6.09 -18.66
C HIS A 76 4.03 -5.63 -17.26
N ASN A 77 4.99 -5.21 -16.44
CA ASN A 77 4.75 -4.70 -15.09
C ASN A 77 3.78 -3.51 -15.10
N GLU A 78 3.96 -2.60 -16.05
CA GLU A 78 3.14 -1.40 -16.17
C GLU A 78 1.69 -1.74 -16.58
N ARG A 79 1.48 -2.75 -17.44
CA ARG A 79 0.14 -3.26 -17.77
C ARG A 79 -0.55 -3.93 -16.58
N GLU A 80 0.17 -4.77 -15.84
CA GLU A 80 -0.38 -5.43 -14.66
C GLU A 80 -0.77 -4.42 -13.57
N ALA A 81 0.07 -3.40 -13.39
CA ALA A 81 -0.19 -2.29 -12.51
C ALA A 81 -1.42 -1.49 -12.96
N MET A 82 -1.55 -1.22 -14.27
CA MET A 82 -2.72 -0.54 -14.84
C MET A 82 -4.02 -1.29 -14.55
N ASP A 83 -4.06 -2.60 -14.81
CA ASP A 83 -5.24 -3.42 -14.57
C ASP A 83 -5.65 -3.43 -13.10
N THR A 84 -4.65 -3.49 -12.21
CA THR A 84 -4.83 -3.45 -10.75
C THR A 84 -5.41 -2.12 -10.29
N VAL A 85 -4.79 -1.01 -10.70
CA VAL A 85 -5.20 0.35 -10.33
C VAL A 85 -6.59 0.66 -10.89
N GLN A 86 -6.84 0.38 -12.17
CA GLN A 86 -8.16 0.62 -12.76
C GLN A 86 -9.26 -0.20 -12.08
N ARG A 87 -8.98 -1.46 -11.69
CA ARG A 87 -9.94 -2.27 -10.93
C ARG A 87 -10.25 -1.63 -9.58
N ALA A 88 -9.23 -1.15 -8.88
CA ALA A 88 -9.40 -0.48 -7.60
C ALA A 88 -10.18 0.84 -7.73
N LEU A 89 -9.85 1.67 -8.72
CA LEU A 89 -10.56 2.94 -8.99
C LEU A 89 -12.03 2.72 -9.37
N ARG A 90 -12.36 1.64 -10.11
CA ARG A 90 -13.77 1.24 -10.32
C ARG A 90 -14.50 0.91 -9.02
N GLN A 91 -13.78 0.47 -7.99
CA GLN A 91 -14.30 0.16 -6.66
C GLN A 91 -14.03 1.28 -5.64
N ARG A 92 -13.67 2.49 -6.09
CA ARG A 92 -13.31 3.64 -5.24
C ARG A 92 -14.28 3.87 -4.10
N LYS A 93 -15.60 3.75 -4.35
CA LYS A 93 -16.63 3.92 -3.32
C LYS A 93 -16.40 3.01 -2.09
N LYS A 94 -15.97 1.76 -2.30
CA LYS A 94 -15.66 0.82 -1.21
C LYS A 94 -14.38 1.18 -0.45
N LEU A 95 -13.39 1.75 -1.13
CA LEU A 95 -12.17 2.24 -0.49
C LEU A 95 -12.47 3.47 0.37
N VAL A 96 -13.24 4.42 -0.16
CA VAL A 96 -13.65 5.64 0.56
C VAL A 96 -14.48 5.32 1.79
N ALA A 97 -15.40 4.36 1.70
CA ALA A 97 -16.23 3.95 2.84
C ALA A 97 -15.43 3.46 4.06
N GLN A 98 -14.18 3.03 3.89
CA GLN A 98 -13.34 2.56 5.00
C GLN A 98 -12.81 3.72 5.87
N TYR A 99 -12.77 4.95 5.35
CA TYR A 99 -12.21 6.09 6.07
C TYR A 99 -13.12 7.33 6.08
N GLU A 100 -14.33 7.26 5.52
CA GLU A 100 -15.17 8.45 5.34
C GLU A 100 -15.68 9.08 6.65
N SER A 101 -15.79 8.29 7.71
CA SER A 101 -16.17 8.72 9.06
C SER A 101 -14.98 9.10 9.95
N ARG A 102 -13.75 8.86 9.47
CA ARG A 102 -12.55 9.13 10.26
C ARG A 102 -12.20 10.60 10.27
N ASP A 103 -11.58 11.04 11.36
CA ASP A 103 -11.15 12.44 11.50
C ASP A 103 -9.97 12.78 10.58
N ASP A 104 -9.11 11.79 10.33
CA ASP A 104 -7.97 11.85 9.39
C ASP A 104 -8.38 11.71 7.91
N ARG A 105 -9.69 11.71 7.60
CA ARG A 105 -10.24 11.53 6.24
C ARG A 105 -9.51 12.36 5.18
N LYS A 106 -9.16 13.62 5.48
CA LYS A 106 -8.49 14.52 4.52
C LYS A 106 -7.15 13.96 4.05
N GLU A 107 -6.42 13.26 4.93
CA GLU A 107 -5.16 12.61 4.56
C GLU A 107 -5.42 11.48 3.57
N TRP A 108 -6.42 10.64 3.83
CA TRP A 108 -6.82 9.54 2.96
C TRP A 108 -7.36 10.00 1.61
N ASP A 109 -8.16 11.07 1.59
CA ASP A 109 -8.61 11.74 0.37
C ASP A 109 -7.40 12.24 -0.45
N GLY A 110 -6.37 12.77 0.22
CA GLY A 110 -5.10 13.17 -0.41
C GLY A 110 -4.32 12.00 -1.02
N ARG A 111 -4.24 10.86 -0.30
CA ARG A 111 -3.61 9.62 -0.82
C ARG A 111 -4.38 9.08 -2.03
N MET A 112 -5.71 9.08 -1.99
CA MET A 112 -6.55 8.68 -3.13
C MET A 112 -6.33 9.59 -4.34
N ALA A 113 -6.27 10.92 -4.13
CA ALA A 113 -5.99 11.87 -5.20
C ALA A 113 -4.59 11.69 -5.81
N ALA A 114 -3.59 11.29 -5.02
CA ALA A 114 -2.26 10.95 -5.54
C ALA A 114 -2.28 9.72 -6.46
N ILE A 115 -3.06 8.68 -6.10
CA ILE A 115 -3.27 7.50 -6.94
C ILE A 115 -3.94 7.89 -8.26
N GLU A 116 -5.02 8.68 -8.20
CA GLU A 116 -5.74 9.17 -9.39
C GLU A 116 -4.82 9.99 -10.29
N LYS A 117 -4.01 10.89 -9.71
CA LYS A 117 -3.04 11.69 -10.47
C LYS A 117 -1.98 10.85 -11.16
N ALA A 118 -1.39 9.86 -10.48
CA ALA A 118 -0.40 8.96 -11.07
C ALA A 118 -1.02 8.14 -12.21
N ALA A 119 -2.26 7.66 -12.04
CA ALA A 119 -3.02 6.98 -13.09
C ALA A 119 -3.30 7.90 -14.30
N ASP A 120 -3.70 9.15 -14.07
CA ASP A 120 -3.92 10.14 -15.14
C ASP A 120 -2.63 10.46 -15.90
N GLN A 121 -1.49 10.43 -15.21
CA GLN A 121 -0.15 10.58 -15.77
C GLN A 121 0.38 9.29 -16.42
N ARG A 122 -0.39 8.20 -16.39
CA ARG A 122 -0.04 6.87 -16.92
C ARG A 122 1.20 6.26 -16.26
N GLN A 123 1.45 6.63 -15.02
CA GLN A 123 2.47 6.07 -14.13
C GLN A 123 1.81 4.99 -13.26
N TRP A 124 1.47 3.88 -13.89
CA TRP A 124 0.68 2.80 -13.29
C TRP A 124 1.43 2.06 -12.20
N THR A 125 2.72 1.79 -12.37
CA THR A 125 3.56 1.19 -11.31
C THR A 125 3.59 2.05 -10.05
N GLU A 126 3.79 3.36 -10.20
CA GLU A 126 3.72 4.33 -9.08
C GLU A 126 2.32 4.34 -8.43
N ALA A 127 1.26 4.40 -9.25
CA ALA A 127 -0.12 4.36 -8.75
C ALA A 127 -0.43 3.05 -8.00
N ALA A 128 0.11 1.91 -8.46
CA ALA A 128 -0.07 0.62 -7.81
C ALA A 128 0.67 0.52 -6.47
N GLU A 129 1.87 1.09 -6.37
CA GLU A 129 2.62 1.20 -5.12
C GLU A 129 1.86 2.06 -4.10
N LEU A 130 1.38 3.24 -4.52
CA LEU A 130 0.56 4.12 -3.68
C LEU A 130 -0.72 3.43 -3.19
N LEU A 131 -1.41 2.71 -4.08
CA LEU A 131 -2.60 1.94 -3.74
C LEU A 131 -2.29 0.81 -2.75
N SER A 132 -1.19 0.08 -2.95
CA SER A 132 -0.74 -0.97 -2.04
C SER A 132 -0.43 -0.41 -0.65
N ALA A 133 0.31 0.69 -0.58
CA ALA A 133 0.63 1.37 0.68
C ALA A 133 -0.62 1.88 1.40
N MET A 134 -1.59 2.42 0.66
CA MET A 134 -2.87 2.86 1.21
C MET A 134 -3.66 1.67 1.79
N ASN A 135 -3.77 0.56 1.06
CA ASN A 135 -4.46 -0.63 1.55
C ASN A 135 -3.81 -1.24 2.79
N GLN A 136 -2.47 -1.32 2.83
CA GLN A 136 -1.74 -1.80 4.00
C GLN A 136 -1.98 -0.91 5.23
N SER A 137 -2.01 0.41 5.03
CA SER A 137 -2.31 1.35 6.09
C SER A 137 -3.75 1.19 6.59
N LEU A 138 -4.74 1.07 5.69
CA LEU A 138 -6.14 0.86 6.07
C LEU A 138 -6.34 -0.46 6.82
N ASP A 139 -5.68 -1.55 6.41
CA ASP A 139 -5.75 -2.84 7.11
C ASP A 139 -5.17 -2.74 8.53
N LYS A 140 -4.04 -2.04 8.68
CA LYS A 140 -3.42 -1.80 9.99
C LYS A 140 -4.35 -0.98 10.92
N GLU A 141 -4.88 0.13 10.41
CA GLU A 141 -5.80 0.99 11.18
C GLU A 141 -7.12 0.27 11.51
N GLY A 142 -7.61 -0.57 10.59
CA GLY A 142 -8.79 -1.40 10.81
C GLY A 142 -8.59 -2.38 11.95
N LYS A 143 -7.46 -3.10 11.98
CA LYS A 143 -7.10 -4.02 13.08
C LYS A 143 -6.97 -3.30 14.41
N ALA A 144 -6.28 -2.16 14.44
CA ALA A 144 -6.15 -1.36 15.66
C ALA A 144 -7.52 -0.88 16.18
N SER A 145 -8.44 -0.53 15.28
CA SER A 145 -9.80 -0.13 15.64
C SER A 145 -10.63 -1.31 16.17
N GLU A 146 -10.47 -2.51 15.60
CA GLU A 146 -11.12 -3.73 16.07
C GLU A 146 -10.63 -4.12 17.48
N GLU A 147 -9.31 -4.11 17.71
CA GLU A 147 -8.72 -4.35 19.03
C GLU A 147 -9.19 -3.32 20.08
N ALA A 148 -9.27 -2.04 19.71
CA ALA A 148 -9.77 -0.99 20.60
C ALA A 148 -11.27 -1.14 20.90
N LEU A 149 -12.07 -1.59 19.93
CA LEU A 149 -13.49 -1.90 20.13
C LEU A 149 -13.68 -3.06 21.10
N GLU A 150 -12.90 -4.13 20.97
CA GLU A 150 -12.94 -5.26 21.92
C GLU A 150 -12.64 -4.81 23.35
N LEU A 151 -11.64 -3.95 23.52
CA LEU A 151 -11.30 -3.39 24.84
C LEU A 151 -12.40 -2.47 25.37
N TYR A 152 -12.96 -1.60 24.51
CA TYR A 152 -14.09 -0.74 24.87
C TYR A 152 -15.28 -1.56 25.35
N ASP A 153 -15.67 -2.60 24.62
CA ASP A 153 -16.79 -3.48 24.98
C ASP A 153 -16.54 -4.16 26.33
N PHE A 154 -15.31 -4.61 26.59
CA PHE A 154 -14.92 -5.17 27.88
C PHE A 154 -15.07 -4.17 29.03
N VAL A 155 -14.53 -2.95 28.87
CA VAL A 155 -14.63 -1.89 29.89
C VAL A 155 -16.08 -1.50 30.13
N MET A 156 -16.89 -1.43 29.08
CA MET A 156 -18.33 -1.15 29.16
C MET A 156 -19.10 -2.20 29.96
N ASP A 157 -18.80 -3.48 29.75
CA ASP A 157 -19.42 -4.57 30.50
C ASP A 157 -19.01 -4.54 31.98
N GLU A 158 -17.73 -4.35 32.26
CA GLU A 158 -17.22 -4.18 33.63
C GLU A 158 -17.86 -2.97 34.32
N TRP A 159 -18.00 -1.85 33.60
CA TRP A 159 -18.61 -0.64 34.13
C TRP A 159 -20.08 -0.86 34.45
N ARG A 160 -20.83 -1.55 33.60
CA ARG A 160 -22.23 -1.89 33.86
C ARG A 160 -22.40 -2.67 35.16
N ILE A 161 -21.51 -3.62 35.45
CA ILE A 161 -21.53 -4.39 36.70
C ILE A 161 -21.20 -3.48 37.89
N LEU A 162 -20.10 -2.72 37.80
CA LEU A 162 -19.62 -1.86 38.87
C LEU A 162 -20.61 -0.73 39.19
N ARG A 163 -21.27 -0.16 38.19
CA ARG A 163 -22.31 0.87 38.35
C ARG A 163 -23.46 0.36 39.23
N ASN A 164 -23.90 -0.89 39.03
CA ASN A 164 -24.92 -1.50 39.89
C ASN A 164 -24.43 -1.70 41.33
N GLN A 165 -23.15 -2.07 41.51
CA GLN A 165 -22.55 -2.21 42.85
C GLN A 165 -22.43 -0.87 43.56
N CYS A 166 -22.08 0.21 42.84
CA CYS A 166 -22.08 1.58 43.36
C CYS A 166 -23.47 1.96 43.90
N GLU A 167 -24.53 1.64 43.17
CA GLU A 167 -25.92 1.90 43.61
C GLU A 167 -26.27 1.13 44.89
N ALA A 168 -25.88 -0.15 44.97
CA ALA A 168 -26.07 -0.97 46.17
C ALA A 168 -25.28 -0.43 47.38
N ALA A 169 -24.12 0.17 47.16
CA ALA A 169 -23.28 0.81 48.17
C ALA A 169 -23.68 2.27 48.48
N HIS A 170 -24.79 2.76 47.93
CA HIS A 170 -25.27 4.13 48.07
C HIS A 170 -24.28 5.22 47.56
N ILE A 171 -23.43 4.87 46.59
CA ILE A 171 -22.59 5.84 45.87
C ILE A 171 -23.45 6.53 44.80
N SER A 172 -23.71 7.83 45.01
CA SER A 172 -24.59 8.65 44.17
C SER A 172 -24.08 8.80 42.73
N VAL A 173 -24.97 9.09 41.80
CA VAL A 173 -24.64 9.53 40.43
C VAL A 173 -23.92 10.87 40.39
N GLU A 174 -23.95 11.62 41.49
CA GLU A 174 -23.19 12.87 41.64
C GLU A 174 -21.77 12.65 42.15
N ASP A 175 -21.39 11.41 42.45
CA ASP A 175 -20.04 11.08 42.87
C ASP A 175 -19.02 11.40 41.77
N ASP A 176 -17.94 12.09 42.14
CA ASP A 176 -16.94 12.58 41.20
C ASP A 176 -16.25 11.44 40.44
N ASP A 177 -15.93 10.32 41.11
CA ASP A 177 -15.30 9.17 40.44
C ASP A 177 -16.30 8.51 39.46
N ARG A 178 -17.58 8.39 39.84
CA ARG A 178 -18.62 7.84 38.95
C ARG A 178 -18.80 8.70 37.70
N ARG A 179 -18.87 10.02 37.84
CA ARG A 179 -18.98 10.94 36.70
C ARG A 179 -17.76 10.89 35.80
N ALA A 180 -16.56 10.85 36.38
CA ALA A 180 -15.32 10.78 35.62
C ALA A 180 -15.23 9.49 34.78
N VAL A 181 -15.69 8.34 35.31
CA VAL A 181 -15.77 7.10 34.53
C VAL A 181 -16.76 7.21 33.38
N GLU A 182 -17.95 7.75 33.62
CA GLU A 182 -18.97 7.92 32.56
C GLU A 182 -18.51 8.87 31.45
N GLU A 183 -17.86 9.97 31.82
CA GLU A 183 -17.27 10.92 30.89
C GLU A 183 -16.16 10.27 30.06
N ALA A 184 -15.22 9.57 30.71
CA ALA A 184 -14.12 8.90 30.03
C ALA A 184 -14.61 7.83 29.04
N ILE A 185 -15.60 7.03 29.42
CA ILE A 185 -16.21 6.04 28.52
C ILE A 185 -16.87 6.71 27.31
N ALA A 186 -17.61 7.81 27.51
CA ALA A 186 -18.24 8.53 26.41
C ALA A 186 -17.22 9.13 25.44
N LEU A 187 -16.11 9.68 25.96
CA LEU A 187 -15.01 10.19 25.14
C LEU A 187 -14.27 9.08 24.38
N ALA A 188 -14.14 7.89 24.99
CA ALA A 188 -13.59 6.72 24.31
C ALA A 188 -14.49 6.29 23.13
N GLU A 189 -15.81 6.26 23.32
CA GLU A 189 -16.79 5.94 22.27
C GLU A 189 -16.72 6.93 21.10
N GLU A 190 -16.67 8.24 21.39
CA GLU A 190 -16.51 9.28 20.37
C GLU A 190 -15.22 9.11 19.58
N SER A 191 -14.09 8.94 20.28
CA SER A 191 -12.76 8.78 19.68
C SER A 191 -12.68 7.54 18.79
N LEU A 192 -13.25 6.41 19.26
CA LEU A 192 -13.34 5.17 18.49
C LEU A 192 -14.16 5.35 17.21
N GLY A 193 -15.30 6.03 17.29
CA GLY A 193 -16.20 6.27 16.15
C GLY A 193 -15.56 7.05 15.00
N VAL A 194 -14.58 7.91 15.31
CA VAL A 194 -13.81 8.68 14.31
C VAL A 194 -12.40 8.14 14.04
N GLY A 195 -12.09 6.93 14.54
CA GLY A 195 -10.82 6.24 14.27
C GLY A 195 -9.61 6.81 15.02
N ARG A 196 -9.81 7.60 16.07
CA ARG A 196 -8.73 8.07 16.96
C ARG A 196 -8.44 7.03 18.03
N VAL A 197 -7.73 5.97 17.62
CA VAL A 197 -7.47 4.80 18.48
C VAL A 197 -6.65 5.17 19.73
N GLU A 198 -5.62 6.01 19.59
CA GLU A 198 -4.77 6.41 20.73
C GLU A 198 -5.57 7.15 21.80
N ASP A 199 -6.37 8.15 21.40
CA ASP A 199 -7.27 8.88 22.30
C ASP A 199 -8.28 7.94 22.99
N CYS A 200 -8.86 7.00 22.23
CA CYS A 200 -9.76 5.98 22.78
C CYS A 200 -9.07 5.17 23.90
N LEU A 201 -7.86 4.66 23.65
CA LEU A 201 -7.12 3.88 24.64
C LEU A 201 -6.74 4.70 25.88
N GLU A 202 -6.39 5.99 25.71
CA GLU A 202 -6.12 6.88 26.83
C GLU A 202 -7.38 7.07 27.69
N HIS A 203 -8.52 7.35 27.07
CA HIS A 203 -9.80 7.49 27.77
C HIS A 203 -10.23 6.21 28.48
N LEU A 204 -10.03 5.03 27.86
CA LEU A 204 -10.26 3.74 28.51
C LEU A 204 -9.35 3.53 29.72
N GLY A 205 -8.09 3.97 29.67
CA GLY A 205 -7.18 3.95 30.82
C GLY A 205 -7.67 4.85 31.97
N VAL A 206 -8.21 6.02 31.67
CA VAL A 206 -8.82 6.92 32.67
C VAL A 206 -10.06 6.27 33.30
N ALA A 207 -10.90 5.63 32.48
CA ALA A 207 -12.08 4.91 32.94
C ALA A 207 -11.69 3.77 33.89
N ASP A 208 -10.75 2.89 33.51
CA ASP A 208 -10.30 1.79 34.37
C ASP A 208 -9.73 2.29 35.71
N ALA A 209 -8.90 3.34 35.69
CA ALA A 209 -8.36 3.93 36.91
C ALA A 209 -9.46 4.50 37.83
N GLY A 210 -10.52 5.08 37.26
CA GLY A 210 -11.69 5.54 38.01
C GLY A 210 -12.51 4.38 38.59
N MET A 211 -12.72 3.34 37.79
CA MET A 211 -13.41 2.12 38.19
C MET A 211 -12.68 1.43 39.35
N GLU A 212 -11.35 1.37 39.32
CA GLU A 212 -10.56 0.82 40.41
C GLU A 212 -10.69 1.62 41.72
N ARG A 213 -10.80 2.96 41.65
CA ARG A 213 -11.07 3.78 42.84
C ARG A 213 -12.45 3.50 43.43
N LEU A 214 -13.47 3.32 42.58
CA LEU A 214 -14.81 2.95 43.00
C LEU A 214 -14.86 1.55 43.62
N ARG A 215 -14.18 0.55 43.02
CA ARG A 215 -14.09 -0.81 43.57
C ARG A 215 -13.51 -0.84 44.99
N ARG A 216 -12.56 0.05 45.31
CA ARG A 216 -11.97 0.15 46.66
C ARG A 216 -12.90 0.75 47.72
N ARG A 217 -13.98 1.42 47.28
CA ARG A 217 -14.94 2.13 48.14
C ARG A 217 -16.22 1.33 48.40
N ILE A 218 -16.45 0.26 47.64
CA ILE A 218 -17.56 -0.70 47.78
C ILE A 218 -17.15 -1.79 48.77
#